data_AF-A0A1F2YMQ1-F1
#
_entry.id   AF-A0A1F2YMQ1-F1
#
_cell.length_a   1.000
_cell.length_b   1.000
_cell.length_c   1.000
_cell.angle_alpha   90.00
_cell.angle_beta   90.00
_cell.angle_gamma   90.00
#
_symmetry.space_group_name_H-M   'P 1'
#
loop_
_entity.id
_entity.type
_entity.pdbx_description
1 polymer ?
#
loop_
_entity_poly.entity_id
_entity_poly.type
_entity_poly.pdbx_seq_one_letter_code
_entity_poly.pdbx_strand_id
1 'polypeptide(L)'
;MTDNPARSSKAPGPRKKRRYAVTINTLFQPEKPSKILHFQAAFFQTVTPKKKPRDRSKLKERIDHWLNIISKIEEGRYIIQFSQENKIQIAVAKEKGIYGYFSPSKNMTVISSTLKDGDAIGTLFHETRHAIQCKSGFWCDAALSPRDNILMSCAMEADAEAFCVMASYKLKLAGYPEAFEAHKKSPYGDISNRFEKMVTENPASLEDGSAMRAAYDRWFKNPNRVISYAANALKMVHASLIGFSRQYNQKGFMPLTHEIMEGIGELPNGTNYQKAEGRDLVADTYKKLHHPELLEFLEILERGIGMPTTVSNDNKPGKEPKSDKDMRDQLRNIIKTYSPGMMR
;
A
#
# COMPACT_ATOMS: atom_id res chain seq x y z
N MET A 1 15.96 -51.59 -47.89
CA MET A 1 16.44 -50.29 -47.36
C MET A 1 15.40 -49.26 -47.72
N THR A 2 14.93 -48.47 -46.75
CA THR A 2 13.78 -47.57 -46.89
C THR A 2 13.98 -46.35 -45.98
N ASP A 3 14.52 -45.27 -46.54
CA ASP A 3 14.74 -44.02 -45.79
C ASP A 3 13.49 -43.14 -45.78
N ASN A 4 13.17 -42.58 -44.62
CA ASN A 4 12.04 -41.68 -44.41
C ASN A 4 12.44 -40.60 -43.39
N PRO A 5 12.66 -39.33 -43.80
CA PRO A 5 13.27 -38.32 -42.93
C PRO A 5 12.32 -37.83 -41.83
N ALA A 6 12.84 -37.71 -40.61
CA ALA A 6 12.04 -37.47 -39.41
C ALA A 6 11.39 -36.07 -39.35
N ARG A 7 10.10 -36.02 -38.98
CA ARG A 7 9.40 -34.77 -38.64
C ARG A 7 9.86 -34.23 -37.27
N SER A 8 10.61 -33.12 -37.29
CA SER A 8 10.93 -32.35 -36.08
C SER A 8 9.68 -31.68 -35.47
N SER A 9 9.32 -32.04 -34.25
CA SER A 9 8.22 -31.44 -33.48
C SER A 9 8.71 -30.27 -32.62
N LYS A 10 8.56 -29.02 -33.11
CA LYS A 10 8.89 -27.83 -32.33
C LYS A 10 7.85 -27.58 -31.22
N ALA A 11 8.28 -27.66 -29.96
CA ALA A 11 7.45 -27.35 -28.80
C ALA A 11 7.01 -25.86 -28.78
N PRO A 12 5.78 -25.55 -28.31
CA PRO A 12 5.28 -24.17 -28.29
C PRO A 12 5.93 -23.35 -27.15
N GLY A 13 6.69 -22.32 -27.52
CA GLY A 13 7.34 -21.41 -26.57
C GLY A 13 6.37 -20.59 -25.68
N PRO A 14 6.86 -20.04 -24.56
CA PRO A 14 6.02 -19.42 -23.54
C PRO A 14 5.28 -18.17 -24.02
N ARG A 15 3.95 -18.18 -23.91
CA ARG A 15 3.06 -17.06 -24.29
C ARG A 15 3.24 -15.85 -23.35
N LYS A 16 4.06 -14.88 -23.75
CA LYS A 16 4.22 -13.58 -23.07
C LYS A 16 2.86 -12.87 -22.89
N LYS A 17 2.40 -12.70 -21.65
CA LYS A 17 1.20 -11.88 -21.31
C LYS A 17 1.51 -10.40 -21.50
N ARG A 18 0.98 -9.75 -22.55
CA ARG A 18 1.06 -8.29 -22.72
C ARG A 18 0.02 -7.57 -21.83
N ARG A 19 0.48 -6.69 -20.95
CA ARG A 19 -0.29 -5.61 -20.31
C ARG A 19 0.24 -4.27 -20.86
N TYR A 20 -0.60 -3.25 -20.98
CA TYR A 20 -0.28 -1.94 -21.58
C TYR A 20 -0.41 -0.83 -20.52
N ALA A 21 0.25 0.31 -20.76
CA ALA A 21 0.14 1.57 -20.03
C ALA A 21 0.39 2.72 -21.03
N VAL A 22 -0.07 3.95 -20.74
CA VAL A 22 0.07 5.12 -21.62
C VAL A 22 0.33 6.40 -20.82
N THR A 23 1.07 7.32 -21.44
CA THR A 23 1.56 8.60 -20.91
C THR A 23 1.41 9.68 -22.00
N ILE A 24 1.01 10.91 -21.66
CA ILE A 24 0.93 12.07 -22.56
C ILE A 24 1.38 13.34 -21.79
N ASN A 25 1.97 14.32 -22.50
CA ASN A 25 2.36 15.68 -22.06
C ASN A 25 2.30 16.61 -23.31
N THR A 26 2.40 17.95 -23.25
CA THR A 26 2.74 18.83 -22.11
C THR A 26 1.57 19.80 -21.79
N LEU A 27 1.54 21.13 -21.95
CA LEU A 27 2.50 22.21 -22.29
C LEU A 27 1.99 23.54 -21.67
N PHE A 28 2.83 24.58 -21.68
CA PHE A 28 2.59 25.98 -21.30
C PHE A 28 2.43 26.35 -19.81
N GLN A 29 2.60 27.66 -19.57
CA GLN A 29 2.99 28.32 -18.32
C GLN A 29 2.00 29.47 -17.97
N PRO A 30 2.14 30.19 -16.84
CA PRO A 30 0.99 30.72 -16.10
C PRO A 30 0.53 32.13 -16.50
N GLU A 31 -0.71 32.47 -16.12
CA GLU A 31 -0.95 33.67 -15.31
C GLU A 31 -2.24 33.57 -14.46
N LYS A 32 -2.62 34.65 -13.75
CA LYS A 32 -3.61 34.66 -12.63
C LYS A 32 -5.00 35.19 -13.08
N PRO A 33 -5.95 35.57 -12.19
CA PRO A 33 -6.88 34.61 -11.61
C PRO A 33 -8.38 35.00 -11.68
N SER A 34 -9.22 34.11 -11.12
CA SER A 34 -10.57 34.34 -10.56
C SER A 34 -11.83 34.04 -11.39
N LYS A 35 -12.91 33.76 -10.62
CA LYS A 35 -14.34 33.67 -10.96
C LYS A 35 -14.87 32.38 -11.63
N ILE A 36 -15.53 31.61 -10.75
CA ILE A 36 -16.69 30.73 -10.99
C ILE A 36 -16.39 29.39 -11.70
N LEU A 37 -16.74 28.30 -11.03
CA LEU A 37 -16.55 26.93 -11.52
C LEU A 37 -17.40 26.68 -12.78
N HIS A 38 -16.73 26.34 -13.89
CA HIS A 38 -17.31 25.53 -14.96
C HIS A 38 -16.47 24.26 -15.08
N PHE A 39 -17.03 23.14 -14.60
CA PHE A 39 -16.37 21.84 -14.59
C PHE A 39 -16.45 21.20 -15.99
N GLN A 40 -15.36 21.20 -16.75
CA GLN A 40 -15.23 20.36 -17.95
C GLN A 40 -13.90 19.59 -18.04
N ALA A 41 -14.05 18.31 -18.40
CA ALA A 41 -13.08 17.24 -18.32
C ALA A 41 -11.84 17.40 -19.24
N ALA A 42 -10.64 17.23 -18.67
CA ALA A 42 -9.40 17.14 -19.45
C ALA A 42 -8.25 16.33 -18.80
N PHE A 43 -8.48 15.19 -18.12
CA PHE A 43 -7.35 14.41 -17.53
C PHE A 43 -7.46 12.87 -17.44
N PHE A 44 -8.23 12.19 -18.30
CA PHE A 44 -8.27 10.71 -18.32
C PHE A 44 -8.25 10.10 -19.73
N GLN A 45 -7.31 9.20 -20.00
CA GLN A 45 -7.35 8.24 -21.12
C GLN A 45 -7.12 6.81 -20.62
N THR A 46 -7.93 5.86 -21.10
CA THR A 46 -7.76 4.43 -20.79
C THR A 46 -7.29 3.66 -22.01
N VAL A 47 -6.21 2.89 -21.87
CA VAL A 47 -5.62 2.10 -22.96
C VAL A 47 -5.51 0.62 -22.58
N THR A 48 -6.02 -0.25 -23.46
CA THR A 48 -6.26 -1.67 -23.19
C THR A 48 -5.81 -2.55 -24.37
N PRO A 49 -5.39 -3.82 -24.14
CA PRO A 49 -5.00 -4.75 -25.20
C PRO A 49 -6.09 -4.98 -26.26
N LYS A 50 -5.69 -5.47 -27.45
CA LYS A 50 -6.58 -6.01 -28.50
C LYS A 50 -7.34 -7.28 -28.06
N LYS A 51 -8.41 -7.12 -27.28
CA LYS A 51 -9.58 -8.05 -27.19
C LYS A 51 -10.86 -7.22 -27.01
N LYS A 52 -12.04 -7.82 -27.28
CA LYS A 52 -13.34 -7.13 -27.40
C LYS A 52 -13.53 -6.02 -26.34
N PRO A 53 -14.01 -4.83 -26.73
CA PRO A 53 -14.13 -3.69 -25.81
C PRO A 53 -15.06 -4.05 -24.66
N ARG A 54 -14.51 -4.04 -23.45
CA ARG A 54 -15.30 -3.90 -22.23
C ARG A 54 -15.84 -2.48 -22.22
N ASP A 55 -17.11 -2.31 -21.90
CA ASP A 55 -17.82 -1.05 -22.10
C ASP A 55 -17.12 0.12 -21.38
N ARG A 56 -16.57 1.05 -22.16
CA ARG A 56 -15.67 2.10 -21.65
C ARG A 56 -16.43 3.24 -20.99
N SER A 57 -17.67 3.52 -21.42
CA SER A 57 -18.49 4.54 -20.77
C SER A 57 -18.81 4.07 -19.35
N LYS A 58 -19.33 2.84 -19.19
CA LYS A 58 -19.67 2.25 -17.87
C LYS A 58 -18.51 2.20 -16.88
N LEU A 59 -17.27 2.03 -17.34
CA LEU A 59 -16.09 2.12 -16.46
C LEU A 59 -15.74 3.56 -16.08
N LYS A 60 -15.95 4.53 -16.98
CA LYS A 60 -15.78 5.96 -16.68
C LYS A 60 -16.89 6.46 -15.75
N GLU A 61 -18.15 6.21 -16.09
CA GLU A 61 -19.35 6.50 -15.30
C GLU A 61 -19.20 6.03 -13.85
N ARG A 62 -18.65 4.82 -13.64
CA ARG A 62 -18.40 4.29 -12.28
C ARG A 62 -17.28 5.02 -11.53
N ILE A 63 -16.19 5.41 -12.21
CA ILE A 63 -15.17 6.27 -11.60
C ILE A 63 -15.76 7.65 -11.28
N ASP A 64 -16.45 8.28 -12.25
CA ASP A 64 -17.10 9.58 -12.08
C ASP A 64 -18.07 9.59 -10.88
N HIS A 65 -18.83 8.49 -10.69
CA HIS A 65 -19.72 8.27 -9.55
C HIS A 65 -18.97 8.23 -8.21
N TRP A 66 -17.87 7.45 -8.11
CA TRP A 66 -17.03 7.41 -6.90
C TRP A 66 -16.40 8.78 -6.61
N LEU A 67 -15.88 9.46 -7.64
CA LEU A 67 -15.29 10.80 -7.50
C LEU A 67 -16.32 11.83 -7.02
N ASN A 68 -17.56 11.77 -7.55
CA ASN A 68 -18.66 12.58 -7.06
C ASN A 68 -18.99 12.30 -5.59
N ILE A 69 -18.98 11.04 -5.12
CA ILE A 69 -19.21 10.74 -3.71
C ILE A 69 -18.08 11.29 -2.83
N ILE A 70 -16.81 10.97 -3.11
CA ILE A 70 -15.70 11.40 -2.24
C ILE A 70 -15.58 12.93 -2.16
N SER A 71 -15.86 13.66 -3.25
CA SER A 71 -15.81 15.14 -3.30
C SER A 71 -16.69 15.87 -2.27
N LYS A 72 -17.62 15.17 -1.61
CA LYS A 72 -18.51 15.72 -0.59
C LYS A 72 -17.74 16.06 0.70
N ILE A 73 -16.66 15.34 1.00
CA ILE A 73 -15.77 15.60 2.15
C ILE A 73 -14.43 16.22 1.71
N GLU A 74 -13.69 16.79 2.67
CA GLU A 74 -12.44 17.50 2.41
C GLU A 74 -11.34 16.58 1.92
N GLU A 75 -11.17 15.43 2.58
CA GLU A 75 -10.19 14.40 2.26
C GLU A 75 -10.39 13.86 0.84
N GLY A 76 -11.66 13.74 0.41
CA GLY A 76 -12.01 13.32 -0.93
C GLY A 76 -11.73 14.37 -2.00
N ARG A 77 -11.92 15.67 -1.70
CA ARG A 77 -11.48 16.76 -2.57
C ARG A 77 -9.95 16.82 -2.66
N TYR A 78 -9.26 16.65 -1.53
CA TYR A 78 -7.80 16.60 -1.47
C TYR A 78 -7.24 15.45 -2.30
N ILE A 79 -7.71 14.20 -2.17
CA ILE A 79 -7.15 13.10 -2.98
C ILE A 79 -7.46 13.26 -4.48
N ILE A 80 -8.55 13.95 -4.86
CA ILE A 80 -8.81 14.33 -6.26
C ILE A 80 -7.79 15.36 -6.75
N GLN A 81 -7.62 16.47 -6.02
CA GLN A 81 -6.68 17.54 -6.38
C GLN A 81 -5.24 17.02 -6.43
N PHE A 82 -4.81 16.32 -5.38
CA PHE A 82 -3.48 15.71 -5.29
C PHE A 82 -3.22 14.76 -6.46
N SER A 83 -4.22 13.97 -6.87
CA SER A 83 -4.12 13.08 -8.03
C SER A 83 -3.98 13.84 -9.35
N GLN A 84 -4.65 14.98 -9.50
CA GLN A 84 -4.53 15.84 -10.69
C GLN A 84 -3.14 16.48 -10.76
N GLU A 85 -2.69 17.12 -9.68
CA GLU A 85 -1.38 17.79 -9.57
C GLU A 85 -0.22 16.81 -9.79
N ASN A 86 -0.27 15.64 -9.15
CA ASN A 86 0.74 14.59 -9.27
C ASN A 86 0.55 13.68 -10.49
N LYS A 87 -0.44 13.96 -11.36
CA LYS A 87 -0.79 13.20 -12.58
C LYS A 87 -1.05 11.71 -12.33
N ILE A 88 -1.62 11.37 -11.17
CA ILE A 88 -1.94 9.99 -10.75
C ILE A 88 -3.19 9.51 -11.52
N GLN A 89 -3.05 8.41 -12.24
CA GLN A 89 -4.15 7.82 -13.00
C GLN A 89 -5.02 6.95 -12.07
N ILE A 90 -6.35 7.09 -12.16
CA ILE A 90 -7.30 6.18 -11.52
C ILE A 90 -7.84 5.22 -12.58
N ALA A 91 -7.73 3.91 -12.35
CA ALA A 91 -8.08 2.87 -13.32
C ALA A 91 -8.88 1.73 -12.69
N VAL A 92 -9.77 1.12 -13.48
CA VAL A 92 -10.60 -0.02 -13.04
C VAL A 92 -10.25 -1.29 -13.82
N ALA A 93 -9.71 -2.30 -13.13
CA ALA A 93 -9.18 -3.54 -13.73
C ALA A 93 -9.99 -4.79 -13.29
N LYS A 94 -9.85 -5.92 -13.99
CA LYS A 94 -10.36 -7.22 -13.47
C LYS A 94 -9.20 -8.02 -12.91
N GLU A 95 -8.91 -7.79 -11.64
CA GLU A 95 -7.99 -8.61 -10.86
C GLU A 95 -8.78 -9.65 -10.03
N LYS A 96 -8.09 -10.55 -9.33
CA LYS A 96 -8.68 -11.62 -8.50
C LYS A 96 -7.92 -11.70 -7.19
N GLY A 97 -8.63 -11.66 -6.05
CA GLY A 97 -8.00 -11.73 -4.72
C GLY A 97 -7.11 -10.53 -4.39
N ILE A 98 -7.38 -9.39 -5.04
CA ILE A 98 -6.97 -8.03 -4.63
C ILE A 98 -8.15 -7.07 -4.89
N TYR A 99 -8.41 -6.17 -3.94
CA TYR A 99 -9.38 -5.07 -3.99
C TYR A 99 -8.80 -3.93 -4.83
N GLY A 100 -7.54 -3.56 -4.55
CA GLY A 100 -6.81 -2.52 -5.27
C GLY A 100 -5.29 -2.77 -5.35
N TYR A 101 -4.59 -1.79 -5.92
CA TYR A 101 -3.17 -1.50 -5.68
C TYR A 101 -2.78 -0.13 -6.26
N PHE A 102 -1.97 0.65 -5.55
CA PHE A 102 -1.14 1.70 -6.14
C PHE A 102 0.07 1.12 -6.87
N SER A 103 0.49 1.77 -7.96
CA SER A 103 1.61 1.36 -8.79
C SER A 103 2.56 2.54 -9.01
N PRO A 104 3.59 2.73 -8.17
CA PRO A 104 4.55 3.83 -8.27
C PRO A 104 5.16 3.99 -9.66
N SER A 105 5.63 2.88 -10.25
CA SER A 105 6.25 2.83 -11.58
C SER A 105 5.31 3.09 -12.76
N LYS A 106 4.01 3.26 -12.52
CA LYS A 106 3.00 3.67 -13.51
C LYS A 106 2.24 4.93 -13.10
N ASN A 107 2.52 5.47 -11.91
CA ASN A 107 1.80 6.58 -11.31
C ASN A 107 0.27 6.36 -11.33
N MET A 108 -0.18 5.19 -10.89
CA MET A 108 -1.57 4.74 -11.10
C MET A 108 -2.15 3.98 -9.91
N THR A 109 -3.31 4.42 -9.44
CA THR A 109 -4.20 3.72 -8.51
C THR A 109 -5.14 2.80 -9.30
N VAL A 110 -5.18 1.52 -8.96
CA VAL A 110 -6.01 0.52 -9.63
C VAL A 110 -7.04 -0.04 -8.66
N ILE A 111 -8.32 0.03 -9.02
CA ILE A 111 -9.45 -0.52 -8.25
C ILE A 111 -10.03 -1.75 -8.99
N SER A 112 -10.42 -2.79 -8.26
CA SER A 112 -10.95 -4.00 -8.87
C SER A 112 -12.42 -3.86 -9.25
N SER A 113 -12.71 -4.10 -10.53
CA SER A 113 -14.04 -4.06 -11.15
C SER A 113 -15.06 -5.08 -10.62
N THR A 114 -14.71 -5.89 -9.63
CA THR A 114 -15.59 -6.83 -8.94
C THR A 114 -16.08 -6.35 -7.58
N LEU A 115 -15.51 -5.26 -7.05
CA LEU A 115 -15.95 -4.62 -5.80
C LEU A 115 -17.35 -4.00 -5.95
N LYS A 116 -18.08 -3.85 -4.84
CA LYS A 116 -19.23 -2.94 -4.74
C LYS A 116 -18.71 -1.52 -4.49
N ASP A 117 -19.58 -0.53 -4.60
CA ASP A 117 -19.15 0.88 -4.58
C ASP A 117 -18.63 1.32 -3.21
N GLY A 118 -19.19 0.81 -2.11
CA GLY A 118 -18.62 0.99 -0.76
C GLY A 118 -17.19 0.44 -0.63
N ASP A 119 -16.96 -0.83 -1.00
CA ASP A 119 -15.62 -1.42 -0.95
C ASP A 119 -14.64 -0.64 -1.86
N ALA A 120 -15.10 -0.23 -3.05
CA ALA A 120 -14.29 0.48 -4.03
C ALA A 120 -13.93 1.92 -3.60
N ILE A 121 -14.82 2.62 -2.90
CA ILE A 121 -14.57 3.96 -2.36
C ILE A 121 -13.56 3.89 -1.21
N GLY A 122 -13.70 2.92 -0.29
CA GLY A 122 -12.69 2.67 0.75
C GLY A 122 -11.32 2.35 0.15
N THR A 123 -11.29 1.41 -0.82
CA THR A 123 -10.07 1.07 -1.57
C THR A 123 -9.46 2.30 -2.26
N LEU A 124 -10.27 3.21 -2.80
CA LEU A 124 -9.79 4.43 -3.45
C LEU A 124 -9.11 5.40 -2.47
N PHE A 125 -9.61 5.53 -1.23
CA PHE A 125 -8.89 6.29 -0.19
C PHE A 125 -7.57 5.61 0.20
N HIS A 126 -7.58 4.30 0.49
CA HIS A 126 -6.40 3.52 0.88
C HIS A 126 -5.27 3.62 -0.15
N GLU A 127 -5.56 3.27 -1.40
CA GLU A 127 -4.56 3.22 -2.47
C GLU A 127 -4.10 4.62 -2.90
N THR A 128 -4.93 5.65 -2.76
CA THR A 128 -4.49 7.03 -3.03
C THR A 128 -3.68 7.59 -1.86
N ARG A 129 -3.87 7.11 -0.62
CA ARG A 129 -2.96 7.41 0.50
C ARG A 129 -1.57 6.81 0.27
N HIS A 130 -1.46 5.60 -0.27
CA HIS A 130 -0.18 5.07 -0.78
C HIS A 130 0.42 5.95 -1.90
N ALA A 131 -0.40 6.50 -2.79
CA ALA A 131 0.09 7.44 -3.79
C ALA A 131 0.66 8.73 -3.17
N ILE A 132 0.05 9.25 -2.10
CA ILE A 132 0.54 10.40 -1.32
C ILE A 132 1.86 10.07 -0.62
N GLN A 133 1.92 8.99 0.16
CA GLN A 133 3.13 8.48 0.80
C GLN A 133 4.31 8.39 -0.18
N CYS A 134 4.08 7.78 -1.35
CA CYS A 134 5.08 7.63 -2.41
C CYS A 134 5.58 8.97 -2.99
N LYS A 135 4.75 10.01 -3.01
CA LYS A 135 5.09 11.33 -3.57
C LYS A 135 5.76 12.26 -2.57
N SER A 136 5.39 12.16 -1.30
CA SER A 136 6.02 12.89 -0.19
C SER A 136 7.36 12.29 0.26
N GLY A 137 7.79 11.16 -0.33
CA GLY A 137 9.05 10.49 -0.01
C GLY A 137 8.98 9.46 1.12
N PHE A 138 7.80 9.27 1.73
CA PHE A 138 7.57 8.32 2.82
C PHE A 138 7.27 6.93 2.25
N TRP A 139 8.28 6.27 1.69
CA TRP A 139 8.13 5.00 0.98
C TRP A 139 9.23 3.99 1.33
N CYS A 140 8.98 2.71 1.05
CA CYS A 140 9.99 1.65 1.18
C CYS A 140 11.09 1.79 0.10
N ASP A 141 12.32 2.07 0.51
CA ASP A 141 13.49 2.22 -0.39
C ASP A 141 14.64 1.29 0.02
N ALA A 142 15.48 0.90 -0.95
CA ALA A 142 16.65 0.06 -0.70
C ALA A 142 17.73 0.75 0.15
N ALA A 143 17.71 2.08 0.28
CA ALA A 143 18.55 2.85 1.18
C ALA A 143 18.19 2.69 2.65
N LEU A 144 16.96 2.32 3.00
CA LEU A 144 16.59 1.88 4.35
C LEU A 144 17.08 0.43 4.56
N SER A 145 17.37 0.05 5.81
CA SER A 145 17.74 -1.35 6.10
C SER A 145 16.59 -2.33 5.81
N PRO A 146 16.85 -3.65 5.72
CA PRO A 146 15.80 -4.68 5.68
C PRO A 146 14.75 -4.53 6.78
N ARG A 147 15.24 -4.20 7.99
CA ARG A 147 14.46 -4.02 9.22
C ARG A 147 13.58 -2.79 9.15
N ASP A 148 14.16 -1.67 8.72
CA ASP A 148 13.45 -0.41 8.51
C ASP A 148 12.43 -0.49 7.36
N ASN A 149 12.69 -1.27 6.30
CA ASN A 149 11.73 -1.54 5.23
C ASN A 149 10.48 -2.29 5.74
N ILE A 150 10.65 -3.25 6.64
CA ILE A 150 9.52 -3.95 7.28
C ILE A 150 8.71 -2.98 8.13
N LEU A 151 9.40 -2.13 8.91
CA LEU A 151 8.79 -1.13 9.78
C LEU A 151 8.01 -0.08 8.97
N MET A 152 8.65 0.52 7.96
CA MET A 152 8.05 1.44 7.00
C MET A 152 6.85 0.81 6.29
N SER A 153 6.97 -0.42 5.78
CA SER A 153 5.84 -1.09 5.12
C SER A 153 4.65 -1.32 6.04
N CYS A 154 4.86 -1.61 7.32
CA CYS A 154 3.76 -1.76 8.28
C CYS A 154 3.15 -0.41 8.69
N ALA A 155 3.99 0.63 8.83
CA ALA A 155 3.54 2.00 9.13
C ALA A 155 2.70 2.59 7.98
N MET A 156 3.16 2.46 6.74
CA MET A 156 2.45 2.91 5.53
C MET A 156 1.06 2.27 5.39
N GLU A 157 0.95 0.96 5.63
CA GLU A 157 -0.33 0.24 5.50
C GLU A 157 -1.24 0.52 6.71
N ALA A 158 -0.69 0.75 7.91
CA ALA A 158 -1.46 1.23 9.06
C ALA A 158 -2.00 2.66 8.89
N ASP A 159 -1.26 3.55 8.23
CA ASP A 159 -1.70 4.91 7.86
C ASP A 159 -2.76 4.88 6.74
N ALA A 160 -2.59 4.04 5.72
CA ALA A 160 -3.55 3.91 4.64
C ALA A 160 -4.92 3.39 5.14
N GLU A 161 -4.94 2.40 6.04
CA GLU A 161 -6.15 1.92 6.71
C GLU A 161 -6.74 3.01 7.65
N ALA A 162 -5.89 3.74 8.40
CA ALA A 162 -6.33 4.83 9.28
C ALA A 162 -6.95 6.01 8.50
N PHE A 163 -6.45 6.30 7.29
CA PHE A 163 -6.99 7.33 6.41
C PHE A 163 -8.28 6.86 5.73
N CYS A 164 -8.30 5.60 5.27
CA CYS A 164 -9.47 4.94 4.71
C CYS A 164 -10.66 4.97 5.67
N VAL A 165 -10.47 4.57 6.94
CA VAL A 165 -11.55 4.57 7.94
C VAL A 165 -12.02 5.98 8.29
N MET A 166 -11.11 6.95 8.42
CA MET A 166 -11.44 8.34 8.76
C MET A 166 -12.26 9.01 7.66
N ALA A 167 -11.79 8.95 6.41
CA ALA A 167 -12.51 9.51 5.27
C ALA A 167 -13.85 8.78 5.02
N SER A 168 -13.89 7.45 5.22
CA SER A 168 -15.15 6.70 5.15
C SER A 168 -16.14 7.12 6.25
N TYR A 169 -15.68 7.41 7.46
CA TYR A 169 -16.52 7.90 8.55
C TYR A 169 -17.04 9.32 8.29
N LYS A 170 -16.21 10.22 7.75
CA LYS A 170 -16.67 11.54 7.31
C LYS A 170 -17.69 11.44 6.17
N LEU A 171 -17.56 10.49 5.24
CA LEU A 171 -18.61 10.20 4.25
C LEU A 171 -19.91 9.70 4.88
N LYS A 172 -19.84 8.83 5.90
CA LYS A 172 -21.00 8.39 6.68
C LYS A 172 -21.74 9.57 7.34
N LEU A 173 -21.02 10.54 7.90
CA LEU A 173 -21.61 11.79 8.41
C LEU A 173 -22.21 12.66 7.29
N ALA A 174 -21.61 12.67 6.10
CA ALA A 174 -22.11 13.36 4.91
C ALA A 174 -23.26 12.63 4.18
N GLY A 175 -23.82 11.55 4.74
CA GLY A 175 -24.95 10.81 4.17
C GLY A 175 -24.60 9.69 3.20
N TYR A 176 -23.32 9.31 3.08
CA TYR A 176 -22.81 8.24 2.20
C TYR A 176 -22.13 7.12 3.03
N PRO A 177 -22.91 6.31 3.77
CA PRO A 177 -22.37 5.35 4.74
C PRO A 177 -21.69 4.11 4.12
N GLU A 178 -21.85 3.87 2.81
CA GLU A 178 -21.52 2.61 2.15
C GLU A 178 -20.05 2.20 2.33
N ALA A 179 -19.13 3.16 2.28
CA ALA A 179 -17.69 2.90 2.44
C ALA A 179 -17.35 2.46 3.88
N PHE A 180 -17.88 3.17 4.88
CA PHE A 180 -17.63 2.83 6.28
C PHE A 180 -18.28 1.50 6.66
N GLU A 181 -19.51 1.28 6.20
CA GLU A 181 -20.27 0.07 6.48
C GLU A 181 -19.77 -1.14 5.67
N ALA A 182 -19.01 -0.95 4.60
CA ALA A 182 -18.22 -1.99 3.94
C ALA A 182 -16.95 -2.30 4.74
N HIS A 183 -16.15 -1.28 5.07
CA HIS A 183 -14.90 -1.41 5.84
C HIS A 183 -15.13 -2.09 7.20
N LYS A 184 -16.21 -1.71 7.92
CA LYS A 184 -16.62 -2.28 9.20
C LYS A 184 -16.98 -3.77 9.14
N LYS A 185 -17.30 -4.30 7.96
CA LYS A 185 -17.62 -5.72 7.69
C LYS A 185 -16.43 -6.50 7.11
N SER A 186 -15.31 -5.84 6.85
CA SER A 186 -14.08 -6.44 6.32
C SER A 186 -13.18 -7.03 7.43
N PRO A 187 -12.07 -7.72 7.10
CA PRO A 187 -11.01 -8.09 8.05
C PRO A 187 -10.33 -6.91 8.79
N TYR A 188 -10.68 -5.67 8.46
CA TYR A 188 -10.25 -4.43 9.12
C TYR A 188 -11.36 -3.77 9.96
N GLY A 189 -12.50 -4.44 10.13
CA GLY A 189 -13.63 -3.91 10.93
C GLY A 189 -13.29 -3.62 12.39
N ASP A 190 -12.24 -4.23 12.96
CA ASP A 190 -11.75 -3.88 14.30
C ASP A 190 -11.08 -2.50 14.37
N ILE A 191 -10.55 -2.00 13.24
CA ILE A 191 -10.08 -0.62 13.08
C ILE A 191 -11.28 0.35 13.01
N SER A 192 -12.31 0.04 12.20
CA SER A 192 -13.59 0.79 12.20
C SER A 192 -14.20 0.92 13.58
N ASN A 193 -14.29 -0.19 14.31
CA ASN A 193 -14.88 -0.21 15.65
C ASN A 193 -14.05 0.61 16.65
N ARG A 194 -12.72 0.69 16.53
CA ARG A 194 -11.91 1.56 17.38
C ARG A 194 -12.04 3.04 17.01
N PHE A 195 -12.07 3.36 15.71
CA PHE A 195 -12.23 4.73 15.22
C PHE A 195 -13.58 5.32 15.64
N GLU A 196 -14.69 4.65 15.27
CA GLU A 196 -16.05 5.09 15.61
C GLU A 196 -16.27 5.16 17.13
N LYS A 197 -15.67 4.25 17.90
CA LYS A 197 -15.68 4.34 19.36
C LYS A 197 -15.01 5.64 19.87
N MET A 198 -13.82 6.01 19.36
CA MET A 198 -13.16 7.26 19.76
C MET A 198 -14.02 8.49 19.47
N VAL A 199 -14.59 8.58 18.26
CA VAL A 199 -15.43 9.72 17.87
C VAL A 199 -16.74 9.76 18.66
N THR A 200 -17.27 8.61 19.07
CA THR A 200 -18.46 8.52 19.95
C THR A 200 -18.15 8.95 21.39
N GLU A 201 -16.97 8.60 21.92
CA GLU A 201 -16.53 8.98 23.29
C GLU A 201 -16.06 10.44 23.36
N ASN A 202 -15.47 10.97 22.28
CA ASN A 202 -15.06 12.37 22.13
C ASN A 202 -15.20 12.80 20.65
N PRO A 203 -16.25 13.57 20.28
CA PRO A 203 -16.41 14.05 18.90
C PRO A 203 -15.25 14.88 18.35
N ALA A 204 -14.49 15.59 19.19
CA ALA A 204 -13.32 16.35 18.74
C ALA A 204 -12.19 15.45 18.21
N SER A 205 -12.16 14.17 18.61
CA SER A 205 -11.15 13.20 18.17
C SER A 205 -11.14 12.90 16.67
N LEU A 206 -12.21 13.30 15.96
CA LEU A 206 -12.31 13.25 14.50
C LEU A 206 -11.41 14.27 13.81
N GLU A 207 -11.19 15.44 14.42
CA GLU A 207 -10.46 16.56 13.82
C GLU A 207 -9.12 16.85 14.52
N ASP A 208 -8.97 16.51 15.80
CA ASP A 208 -7.67 16.55 16.50
C ASP A 208 -6.72 15.38 16.14
N GLY A 209 -7.21 14.43 15.31
CA GLY A 209 -6.46 13.28 14.82
C GLY A 209 -6.36 12.09 15.79
N SER A 210 -6.78 12.22 17.05
CA SER A 210 -6.63 11.15 18.05
C SER A 210 -7.46 9.90 17.75
N ALA A 211 -8.61 10.01 17.06
CA ALA A 211 -9.35 8.85 16.55
C ALA A 211 -8.56 8.12 15.44
N MET A 212 -7.90 8.88 14.55
CA MET A 212 -7.06 8.32 13.48
C MET A 212 -5.80 7.66 14.05
N ARG A 213 -5.16 8.27 15.06
CA ARG A 213 -4.05 7.64 15.78
C ARG A 213 -4.48 6.36 16.51
N ALA A 214 -5.68 6.33 17.07
CA ALA A 214 -6.24 5.12 17.68
C ALA A 214 -6.55 4.02 16.64
N ALA A 215 -6.92 4.38 15.41
CA ALA A 215 -7.05 3.43 14.29
C ALA A 215 -5.69 2.89 13.83
N TYR A 216 -4.70 3.77 13.65
CA TYR A 216 -3.31 3.40 13.34
C TYR A 216 -2.74 2.42 14.38
N ASP A 217 -2.82 2.75 15.67
CA ASP A 217 -2.37 1.85 16.74
C ASP A 217 -3.19 0.56 16.84
N ARG A 218 -4.44 0.55 16.37
CA ARG A 218 -5.29 -0.65 16.32
C ARG A 218 -4.88 -1.61 15.20
N TRP A 219 -4.36 -1.11 14.07
CA TRP A 219 -3.85 -1.95 12.97
C TRP A 219 -2.88 -3.03 13.50
N PHE A 220 -1.92 -2.60 14.31
CA PHE A 220 -0.88 -3.45 14.93
C PHE A 220 -1.37 -4.38 16.04
N LYS A 221 -2.63 -4.29 16.50
CA LYS A 221 -3.18 -5.19 17.54
C LYS A 221 -3.66 -6.54 16.98
N ASN A 222 -3.56 -6.74 15.67
CA ASN A 222 -3.82 -8.02 15.02
C ASN A 222 -2.47 -8.66 14.59
N PRO A 223 -1.94 -9.67 15.31
CA PRO A 223 -0.61 -10.23 15.01
C PRO A 223 -0.57 -10.89 13.62
N ASN A 224 -1.64 -11.55 13.19
CA ASN A 224 -1.73 -12.16 11.85
C ASN A 224 -1.60 -11.10 10.74
N ARG A 225 -2.17 -9.91 10.95
CA ARG A 225 -2.01 -8.75 10.06
C ARG A 225 -0.55 -8.32 10.00
N VAL A 226 0.06 -8.04 11.16
CA VAL A 226 1.47 -7.62 11.25
C VAL A 226 2.41 -8.63 10.58
N ILE A 227 2.26 -9.94 10.87
CA ILE A 227 3.12 -11.00 10.31
C ILE A 227 2.92 -11.14 8.80
N SER A 228 1.68 -11.11 8.30
CA SER A 228 1.42 -11.20 6.85
C SER A 228 2.06 -10.04 6.09
N TYR A 229 1.90 -8.80 6.58
CA TYR A 229 2.48 -7.62 5.93
C TYR A 229 4.01 -7.59 6.06
N ALA A 230 4.56 -7.84 7.25
CA ALA A 230 6.00 -7.91 7.46
C ALA A 230 6.69 -8.99 6.60
N ALA A 231 6.07 -10.17 6.47
CA ALA A 231 6.60 -11.24 5.63
C ALA A 231 6.44 -10.97 4.12
N ASN A 232 5.50 -10.10 3.72
CA ASN A 232 5.44 -9.57 2.35
C ASN A 232 6.53 -8.49 2.10
N ALA A 233 6.91 -7.69 3.11
CA ALA A 233 8.09 -6.82 3.02
C ALA A 233 9.39 -7.64 2.94
N LEU A 234 9.56 -8.68 3.78
CA LEU A 234 10.68 -9.64 3.70
C LEU A 234 10.81 -10.26 2.29
N LYS A 235 9.70 -10.61 1.62
CA LYS A 235 9.73 -11.07 0.21
C LYS A 235 10.32 -10.02 -0.74
N MET A 236 10.02 -8.72 -0.56
CA MET A 236 10.57 -7.66 -1.41
C MET A 236 12.06 -7.48 -1.19
N VAL A 237 12.52 -7.48 0.07
CA VAL A 237 13.95 -7.43 0.42
C VAL A 237 14.69 -8.61 -0.21
N HIS A 238 14.21 -9.84 0.02
CA HIS A 238 14.79 -11.05 -0.56
C HIS A 238 14.77 -11.05 -2.10
N ALA A 239 13.70 -10.57 -2.74
CA ALA A 239 13.64 -10.45 -4.21
C ALA A 239 14.63 -9.41 -4.76
N SER A 240 15.08 -8.47 -3.92
CA SER A 240 16.01 -7.39 -4.25
C SER A 240 17.37 -7.53 -3.55
N LEU A 241 17.71 -8.72 -3.03
CA LEU A 241 18.84 -8.93 -2.09
C LEU A 241 20.18 -8.40 -2.62
N ILE A 242 20.45 -8.59 -3.92
CA ILE A 242 21.66 -8.08 -4.61
C ILE A 242 21.70 -6.54 -4.61
N GLY A 243 20.54 -5.88 -4.68
CA GLY A 243 20.41 -4.43 -4.57
C GLY A 243 20.69 -3.93 -3.15
N PHE A 244 20.10 -4.58 -2.15
CA PHE A 244 20.35 -4.26 -0.72
C PHE A 244 21.83 -4.46 -0.34
N SER A 245 22.44 -5.59 -0.73
CA SER A 245 23.87 -5.83 -0.48
C SER A 245 24.76 -4.84 -1.22
N ARG A 246 24.42 -4.42 -2.46
CA ARG A 246 25.15 -3.36 -3.15
C ARG A 246 25.04 -2.02 -2.44
N GLN A 247 23.83 -1.62 -2.03
CA GLN A 247 23.60 -0.36 -1.33
C GLN A 247 24.37 -0.32 0.00
N TYR A 248 24.27 -1.38 0.81
CA TYR A 248 25.00 -1.51 2.06
C TYR A 248 26.52 -1.37 1.86
N ASN A 249 27.10 -2.16 0.94
CA ASN A 249 28.55 -2.17 0.70
C ASN A 249 29.09 -0.90 -0.01
N GLN A 250 28.22 -0.04 -0.58
CA GLN A 250 28.63 1.20 -1.27
C GLN A 250 28.35 2.48 -0.48
N LYS A 251 27.35 2.47 0.41
CA LYS A 251 26.84 3.69 1.08
C LYS A 251 26.32 3.45 2.51
N GLY A 252 26.26 2.19 2.97
CA GLY A 252 25.49 1.82 4.15
C GLY A 252 23.97 1.94 3.94
N PHE A 253 23.23 1.85 5.05
CA PHE A 253 21.81 2.16 5.11
C PHE A 253 21.58 3.49 5.83
N MET A 254 20.59 4.24 5.37
CA MET A 254 20.02 5.38 6.09
C MET A 254 19.14 4.86 7.24
N PRO A 255 19.21 5.46 8.44
CA PRO A 255 18.29 5.10 9.52
C PRO A 255 16.86 5.56 9.20
N LEU A 256 15.86 4.82 9.65
CA LEU A 256 14.51 5.34 9.73
C LEU A 256 14.42 6.33 10.89
N THR A 257 14.15 7.61 10.59
CA THR A 257 14.15 8.68 11.58
C THR A 257 12.74 8.98 12.12
N HIS A 258 12.66 9.78 13.18
CA HIS A 258 11.38 10.24 13.71
C HIS A 258 10.61 11.06 12.67
N GLU A 259 11.28 11.94 11.93
CA GLU A 259 10.70 12.84 10.93
C GLU A 259 10.07 12.06 9.77
N ILE A 260 10.71 10.96 9.34
CA ILE A 260 10.15 10.07 8.31
C ILE A 260 8.87 9.38 8.82
N MET A 261 8.85 8.94 10.07
CA MET A 261 7.67 8.31 10.71
C MET A 261 6.57 9.33 11.05
N GLU A 262 6.91 10.56 11.40
CA GLU A 262 5.98 11.66 11.62
C GLU A 262 5.34 12.10 10.29
N GLY A 263 6.12 12.20 9.22
CA GLY A 263 5.64 12.64 7.90
C GLY A 263 4.56 11.76 7.29
N ILE A 264 4.58 10.44 7.56
CA ILE A 264 3.48 9.52 7.24
C ILE A 264 2.14 9.98 7.87
N GLY A 265 2.19 10.71 8.98
CA GLY A 265 1.03 11.19 9.74
C GLY A 265 0.33 12.45 9.24
N GLU A 266 0.84 13.12 8.20
CA GLU A 266 0.35 14.43 7.75
C GLU A 266 -1.04 14.34 7.08
N LEU A 267 -1.94 15.29 7.38
CA LEU A 267 -3.32 15.33 6.90
C LEU A 267 -3.64 16.60 6.07
N PRO A 268 -4.71 16.58 5.24
CA PRO A 268 -5.04 17.68 4.32
C PRO A 268 -5.25 19.04 4.99
N ASN A 269 -5.73 19.03 6.23
CA ASN A 269 -5.98 20.21 7.06
C ASN A 269 -4.72 20.72 7.80
N GLY A 270 -3.54 20.17 7.51
CA GLY A 270 -2.27 20.51 8.17
C GLY A 270 -2.07 19.91 9.57
N THR A 271 -3.04 19.12 10.08
CA THR A 271 -2.83 18.34 11.30
C THR A 271 -1.91 17.14 11.04
N ASN A 272 -1.31 16.61 12.10
CA ASN A 272 -0.51 15.39 12.03
C ASN A 272 -0.82 14.50 13.23
N TYR A 273 -1.41 13.34 13.01
CA TYR A 273 -1.87 12.46 14.08
C TYR A 273 -0.75 11.59 14.69
N GLN A 274 0.44 11.58 14.08
CA GLN A 274 1.64 10.94 14.64
C GLN A 274 2.40 11.90 15.56
N LYS A 275 2.47 13.19 15.18
CA LYS A 275 3.09 14.27 15.95
C LYS A 275 2.50 14.35 17.36
N ALA A 276 3.25 13.88 18.34
CA ALA A 276 2.88 13.97 19.75
C ALA A 276 4.13 13.91 20.62
N GLU A 277 4.20 14.81 21.58
CA GLU A 277 5.37 15.04 22.42
C GLU A 277 5.77 13.80 23.22
N GLY A 278 7.09 13.60 23.39
CA GLY A 278 7.66 12.51 24.20
C GLY A 278 7.53 11.08 23.63
N ARG A 279 6.92 10.87 22.45
CA ARG A 279 6.82 9.54 21.84
C ARG A 279 7.95 9.26 20.86
N ASP A 280 8.74 8.22 21.10
CA ASP A 280 9.63 7.65 20.09
C ASP A 280 8.81 6.79 19.11
N LEU A 281 8.39 7.38 17.99
CA LEU A 281 7.60 6.70 16.96
C LEU A 281 8.31 5.48 16.34
N VAL A 282 9.65 5.51 16.29
CA VAL A 282 10.46 4.43 15.73
C VAL A 282 10.52 3.27 16.71
N ALA A 283 10.93 3.50 17.97
CA ALA A 283 10.97 2.46 18.99
C ALA A 283 9.56 1.93 19.36
N ASP A 284 8.53 2.78 19.43
CA ASP A 284 7.16 2.34 19.68
C ASP A 284 6.58 1.49 18.55
N THR A 285 7.02 1.71 17.30
CA THR A 285 6.60 0.86 16.19
C THR A 285 7.45 -0.41 16.12
N TYR A 286 8.75 -0.35 16.48
CA TYR A 286 9.58 -1.54 16.66
C TYR A 286 9.04 -2.49 17.73
N LYS A 287 8.60 -1.98 18.88
CA LYS A 287 7.93 -2.76 19.95
C LYS A 287 6.73 -3.58 19.43
N LYS A 288 6.07 -3.13 18.35
CA LYS A 288 4.92 -3.81 17.72
C LYS A 288 5.31 -4.90 16.70
N LEU A 289 6.60 -5.00 16.32
CA LEU A 289 7.10 -5.99 15.36
C LEU A 289 7.79 -7.22 15.99
N HIS A 290 7.84 -7.34 17.32
CA HIS A 290 8.47 -8.48 17.99
C HIS A 290 7.69 -9.79 17.82
N HIS A 291 7.87 -10.44 16.67
CA HIS A 291 7.52 -11.85 16.44
C HIS A 291 8.82 -12.65 16.22
N PRO A 292 9.12 -13.70 17.01
CA PRO A 292 10.40 -14.40 16.93
C PRO A 292 10.77 -14.89 15.52
N GLU A 293 9.79 -15.45 14.80
CA GLU A 293 9.98 -15.94 13.42
C GLU A 293 10.30 -14.81 12.42
N LEU A 294 9.77 -13.60 12.60
CA LEU A 294 10.12 -12.47 11.74
C LEU A 294 11.56 -12.01 11.99
N LEU A 295 12.00 -12.04 13.25
CA LEU A 295 13.35 -11.65 13.65
C LEU A 295 14.39 -12.66 13.14
N GLU A 296 14.10 -13.97 13.21
CA GLU A 296 14.95 -15.03 12.66
C GLU A 296 15.16 -14.88 11.14
N PHE A 297 14.09 -14.64 10.38
CA PHE A 297 14.17 -14.44 8.93
C PHE A 297 14.85 -13.12 8.54
N LEU A 298 14.60 -12.08 9.32
CA LEU A 298 15.29 -10.80 9.17
C LEU A 298 16.81 -10.98 9.38
N GLU A 299 17.22 -11.68 10.43
CA GLU A 299 18.64 -11.95 10.71
C GLU A 299 19.29 -12.75 9.57
N ILE A 300 18.61 -13.76 9.02
CA ILE A 300 19.08 -14.52 7.85
C ILE A 300 19.32 -13.59 6.63
N LEU A 301 18.45 -12.61 6.40
CA LEU A 301 18.62 -11.64 5.31
C LEU A 301 19.71 -10.60 5.61
N GLU A 302 19.80 -10.11 6.84
CA GLU A 302 20.85 -9.19 7.30
C GLU A 302 22.24 -9.84 7.15
N ARG A 303 22.40 -11.11 7.57
CA ARG A 303 23.58 -11.95 7.29
C ARG A 303 23.86 -12.05 5.79
N GLY A 304 22.84 -12.39 4.99
CA GLY A 304 22.96 -12.54 3.52
C GLY A 304 23.27 -11.26 2.74
N ILE A 305 23.11 -10.09 3.36
CA ILE A 305 23.49 -8.77 2.82
C ILE A 305 24.96 -8.44 3.13
N GLY A 306 25.53 -9.03 4.18
CA GLY A 306 26.86 -8.74 4.72
C GLY A 306 26.84 -7.91 6.02
N MET A 307 25.70 -7.79 6.70
CA MET A 307 25.60 -7.04 7.95
C MET A 307 26.13 -7.85 9.15
N PRO A 308 26.73 -7.18 10.18
CA PRO A 308 27.03 -7.82 11.46
C PRO A 308 25.75 -8.31 12.17
N THR A 309 25.80 -9.50 12.76
CA THR A 309 24.70 -10.06 13.56
C THR A 309 24.58 -9.36 14.92
N THR A 310 23.37 -8.95 15.29
CA THR A 310 23.10 -8.27 16.58
C THR A 310 22.81 -9.23 17.75
N VAL A 311 22.91 -10.54 17.53
CA VAL A 311 22.58 -11.59 18.51
C VAL A 311 23.85 -12.32 18.94
N SER A 312 24.00 -12.65 20.23
CA SER A 312 25.10 -13.49 20.70
C SER A 312 24.96 -14.93 20.22
N ASN A 313 26.10 -15.62 20.04
CA ASN A 313 26.18 -17.01 19.55
C ASN A 313 25.49 -18.05 20.46
N ASP A 314 25.08 -17.67 21.66
CA ASP A 314 24.52 -18.56 22.69
C ASP A 314 23.13 -19.09 22.32
N ASN A 315 22.31 -18.27 21.64
CA ASN A 315 21.05 -18.70 21.05
C ASN A 315 21.31 -19.25 19.65
N LYS A 316 21.38 -20.57 19.52
CA LYS A 316 21.36 -21.24 18.21
C LYS A 316 20.04 -20.90 17.51
N PRO A 317 20.04 -20.24 16.33
CA PRO A 317 18.82 -20.07 15.55
C PRO A 317 18.31 -21.43 15.06
N GLY A 318 17.12 -21.44 14.45
CA GLY A 318 16.68 -22.57 13.63
C GLY A 318 17.68 -22.87 12.50
N LYS A 319 17.47 -24.01 11.85
CA LYS A 319 18.40 -24.49 10.81
C LYS A 319 18.44 -23.48 9.65
N GLU A 320 19.60 -22.82 9.50
CA GLU A 320 19.83 -21.85 8.41
C GLU A 320 19.39 -22.45 7.05
N PRO A 321 18.67 -21.69 6.22
CA PRO A 321 18.11 -22.19 4.98
C PRO A 321 19.24 -22.58 4.03
N LYS A 322 19.23 -23.85 3.60
CA LYS A 322 20.34 -24.47 2.86
C LYS A 322 20.44 -24.00 1.40
N SER A 323 19.54 -23.12 0.96
CA SER A 323 19.51 -22.52 -0.38
C SER A 323 18.47 -21.40 -0.47
N ASP A 324 18.57 -20.60 -1.53
CA ASP A 324 17.49 -19.74 -2.07
C ASP A 324 16.11 -20.40 -2.05
N LYS A 325 16.03 -21.68 -2.45
CA LYS A 325 14.76 -22.41 -2.52
C LYS A 325 14.18 -22.64 -1.13
N ASP A 326 15.01 -23.08 -0.20
CA ASP A 326 14.68 -23.34 1.20
C ASP A 326 14.11 -22.06 1.83
N MET A 327 14.86 -20.95 1.81
CA MET A 327 14.41 -19.63 2.28
C MET A 327 13.06 -19.20 1.65
N ARG A 328 12.87 -19.40 0.35
CA ARG A 328 11.60 -19.10 -0.35
C ARG A 328 10.44 -20.02 0.03
N ASP A 329 10.72 -21.29 0.36
CA ASP A 329 9.73 -22.26 0.81
C ASP A 329 9.32 -21.96 2.26
N GLN A 330 10.28 -21.67 3.15
CA GLN A 330 10.02 -21.31 4.54
C GLN A 330 9.26 -19.96 4.66
N LEU A 331 9.63 -18.91 3.89
CA LEU A 331 8.86 -17.65 3.81
C LEU A 331 7.41 -17.86 3.34
N ARG A 332 7.19 -18.84 2.44
CA ARG A 332 5.83 -19.21 2.00
C ARG A 332 5.06 -19.94 3.10
N ASN A 333 5.73 -20.72 3.95
CA ASN A 333 5.10 -21.39 5.07
C ASN A 333 4.63 -20.41 6.15
N ILE A 334 5.48 -19.45 6.59
CA ILE A 334 5.05 -18.39 7.54
C ILE A 334 3.79 -17.69 7.02
N ILE A 335 3.81 -17.22 5.77
CA ILE A 335 2.68 -16.47 5.22
C ILE A 335 1.44 -17.36 5.04
N LYS A 336 1.60 -18.65 4.77
CA LYS A 336 0.47 -19.60 4.76
C LYS A 336 -0.13 -19.80 6.17
N THR A 337 0.71 -19.84 7.20
CA THR A 337 0.28 -20.00 8.61
C THR A 337 -0.44 -18.76 9.13
N TYR A 338 0.10 -17.56 8.89
CA TYR A 338 -0.40 -16.32 9.50
C TYR A 338 -1.30 -15.46 8.60
N SER A 339 -1.40 -15.76 7.29
CA SER A 339 -2.30 -15.07 6.35
C SER A 339 -3.49 -15.89 5.77
N PRO A 340 -4.04 -16.94 6.43
CA PRO A 340 -5.16 -17.71 5.87
C PRO A 340 -6.46 -16.89 5.88
N GLY A 341 -6.76 -16.22 4.76
CA GLY A 341 -7.98 -15.43 4.56
C GLY A 341 -7.76 -13.94 4.35
N MET A 342 -6.59 -13.40 4.70
CA MET A 342 -6.15 -12.06 4.26
C MET A 342 -5.71 -12.12 2.79
N MET A 343 -6.67 -12.32 1.89
CA MET A 343 -6.55 -11.79 0.54
C MET A 343 -6.71 -10.27 0.63
N ARG A 344 -5.89 -9.55 -0.12
CA ARG A 344 -6.07 -8.11 -0.33
C ARG A 344 -7.30 -7.85 -1.18
#